data_AF-A0A418GG44-F1
#
_entry.id   AF-A0A418GG44-F1
#
_cell.length_a   1.000
_cell.length_b   1.000
_cell.length_c   1.000
_cell.angle_alpha   90.00
_cell.angle_beta   90.00
_cell.angle_gamma   90.00
#
_symmetry.space_group_name_H-M   'P 1'
#
loop_
_entity.id
_entity.type
_entity.pdbx_description
1 polymer ?
#
loop_
_entity_poly.entity_id
_entity_poly.type
_entity_poly.pdbx_seq_one_letter_code
_entity_poly.pdbx_strand_id
1 'polypeptide(L)'
;MTILNHTLGFPRVGLRRELKKAQESYWAGNSTREELLAVGRELRARHWDQQKQAGIDLLPVGDFAWYDHVLTTSLLLGNVPQRHQNNDGSVDIDTLFRIGRGRAPTGEPAAAAEMTKWFNTNYHYMVPEFVKGQQFKLTWTQLLEEVDEALALGHKVKPVLLGPITYLWLGKVKGEQFDRLSLLNDILPVYQQVLAELAKRGIEWVQIDEPALVLELPQAWLNAYKPAYDALQGQVKLLLTTYFEGVTPNLDTITALPVQGLHVDLVHGKDDVAELHKRLPSDWLLSAGLINGRNVWRADLTEKYAQIKDIVGKRDLWVASSCSLLHSPIDLSVETRLDAEVKSWFAFALQKCHELALLRDALNSGDTAALAEWSAPIQARRHSTRVHNPAVEKRLAAITAQDSQRANVYEVRAEAQRARFKLPAWPTTTIGSFPQTTEIRTLRLDFKKGNLDANNYRTGIAEHIKQAIVEQERLGLDVLVHGEAERNDMVEYFGEHLDGFVFTQNGWVQSYGSRCVKPPIVIGDVSRPAPITVEWAKYAQSLTDKPVKGMLTGPVTILCWSFPREDVSRETIAKQIALALRDEVADLEAAGIGIIQIDEPALREGLPLR
;
A
#
# COMPACT_ATOMS: atom_id res chain seq x y z
N MET A 1 25.77 -24.72 4.35
CA MET A 1 25.12 -23.95 3.26
C MET A 1 25.19 -22.49 3.66
N THR A 2 25.61 -21.59 2.77
CA THR A 2 25.66 -20.15 3.07
C THR A 2 24.27 -19.55 2.90
N ILE A 3 23.75 -18.93 3.96
CA ILE A 3 22.46 -18.22 3.93
C ILE A 3 22.67 -16.90 3.19
N LEU A 4 21.79 -16.60 2.25
CA LEU A 4 21.74 -15.32 1.54
C LEU A 4 20.55 -14.49 2.01
N ASN A 5 20.58 -13.20 1.71
CA ASN A 5 19.41 -12.34 1.82
C ASN A 5 18.93 -11.80 0.46
N HIS A 6 17.66 -11.38 0.42
CA HIS A 6 17.09 -10.69 -0.73
C HIS A 6 15.89 -9.83 -0.34
N THR A 7 15.52 -8.89 -1.18
CA THR A 7 14.25 -8.16 -1.08
C THR A 7 13.30 -8.66 -2.19
N LEU A 8 11.99 -8.61 -1.91
CA LEU A 8 10.97 -9.00 -2.90
C LEU A 8 10.70 -7.90 -3.94
N GLY A 9 11.23 -6.70 -3.73
CA GLY A 9 11.03 -5.51 -4.55
C GLY A 9 11.35 -4.26 -3.73
N PHE A 10 11.62 -3.13 -4.40
CA PHE A 10 12.03 -1.88 -3.78
C PHE A 10 11.12 -0.70 -4.18
N PRO A 11 10.91 0.30 -3.31
CA PRO A 11 10.09 1.47 -3.64
C PRO A 11 10.72 2.32 -4.75
N ARG A 12 10.01 2.42 -5.86
CA ARG A 12 10.49 3.01 -7.13
C ARG A 12 10.32 4.52 -7.29
N VAL A 13 9.54 5.16 -6.42
CA VAL A 13 9.11 6.57 -6.61
C VAL A 13 10.26 7.58 -6.52
N GLY A 14 11.38 7.19 -5.90
CA GLY A 14 12.51 8.06 -5.59
C GLY A 14 12.28 8.90 -4.33
N LEU A 15 13.37 9.20 -3.61
CA LEU A 15 13.34 9.86 -2.31
C LEU A 15 12.63 11.22 -2.34
N ARG A 16 12.79 11.96 -3.44
CA ARG A 16 12.16 13.28 -3.67
C ARG A 16 11.02 13.20 -4.69
N ARG A 17 10.45 12.00 -4.86
CA ARG A 17 9.40 11.66 -5.82
C ARG A 17 9.81 12.00 -7.26
N GLU A 18 11.06 11.70 -7.59
CA GLU A 18 11.65 11.93 -8.92
C GLU A 18 10.80 11.29 -10.02
N LEU A 19 10.33 10.05 -9.81
CA LEU A 19 9.50 9.35 -10.79
C LEU A 19 8.17 10.08 -11.06
N LYS A 20 7.49 10.51 -9.99
CA LYS A 20 6.25 11.30 -10.08
C LYS A 20 6.47 12.56 -10.91
N LYS A 21 7.54 13.31 -10.62
CA LYS A 21 7.85 14.58 -11.31
C LYS A 21 8.13 14.34 -12.78
N ALA A 22 8.91 13.31 -13.12
CA ALA A 22 9.23 12.97 -14.50
C ALA A 22 7.98 12.54 -15.29
N GLN A 23 7.14 11.67 -14.72
CA GLN A 23 5.87 11.26 -15.33
C GLN A 23 4.94 12.44 -15.58
N GLU A 24 4.75 13.31 -14.58
CA GLU A 24 3.83 14.44 -14.70
C GLU A 24 4.34 15.52 -15.64
N SER A 25 5.66 15.75 -15.68
CA SER A 25 6.30 16.60 -16.68
C SER A 25 6.06 16.05 -18.09
N TYR A 26 6.28 14.76 -18.30
CA TYR A 26 6.07 14.11 -19.60
C TYR A 26 4.61 14.18 -20.03
N TRP A 27 3.66 13.85 -19.15
CA TRP A 27 2.23 13.92 -19.45
C TRP A 27 1.72 15.34 -19.72
N ALA A 28 2.40 16.36 -19.19
CA ALA A 28 2.09 17.76 -19.45
C ALA A 28 2.76 18.30 -20.74
N GLY A 29 3.60 17.50 -21.40
CA GLY A 29 4.37 17.93 -22.58
C GLY A 29 5.58 18.80 -22.24
N ASN A 30 6.02 18.82 -20.98
CA ASN A 30 7.14 19.64 -20.50
C ASN A 30 8.50 18.93 -20.58
N SER A 31 8.53 17.64 -20.91
CA SER A 31 9.76 16.85 -21.08
C SER A 31 9.58 15.78 -22.17
N THR A 32 10.67 15.31 -22.76
CA THR A 32 10.64 14.29 -23.82
C THR A 32 10.52 12.88 -23.25
N ARG A 33 10.29 11.90 -24.14
CA ARG A 33 10.30 10.48 -23.78
C ARG A 33 11.69 10.04 -23.34
N GLU A 34 12.75 10.49 -24.01
CA GLU A 34 14.13 10.15 -23.62
C GLU A 34 14.46 10.64 -22.22
N GLU A 35 14.05 11.86 -21.86
CA GLU A 35 14.25 12.42 -20.53
C GLU A 35 13.52 11.60 -19.46
N LEU A 36 12.27 11.18 -19.72
CA LEU A 36 11.53 10.29 -18.83
C LEU A 36 12.26 8.95 -18.63
N LEU A 37 12.69 8.32 -19.73
CA LEU A 37 13.39 7.03 -19.69
C LEU A 37 14.74 7.13 -18.96
N ALA A 38 15.46 8.24 -19.13
CA ALA A 38 16.71 8.52 -18.43
C ALA A 38 16.50 8.57 -16.90
N VAL A 39 15.46 9.28 -16.43
CA VAL A 39 15.13 9.33 -14.99
C VAL A 39 14.83 7.94 -14.43
N GLY A 40 14.11 7.09 -15.18
CA GLY A 40 13.86 5.71 -14.78
C GLY A 40 15.13 4.87 -14.65
N ARG A 41 16.04 4.97 -15.62
CA ARG A 41 17.34 4.29 -15.58
C ARG A 41 18.19 4.75 -14.38
N GLU A 42 18.26 6.05 -14.14
CA GLU A 42 18.98 6.61 -12.99
C GLU A 42 18.38 6.14 -11.65
N LEU A 43 17.04 6.06 -11.56
CA LEU A 43 16.36 5.54 -10.38
C LEU A 43 16.71 4.08 -10.12
N ARG A 44 16.62 3.21 -11.13
CA ARG A 44 16.96 1.79 -11.00
C ARG A 44 18.41 1.59 -10.58
N ALA A 45 19.36 2.20 -11.29
CA ALA A 45 20.79 2.11 -10.97
C ALA A 45 21.07 2.53 -9.52
N ARG A 46 20.48 3.65 -9.09
CA ARG A 46 20.63 4.14 -7.71
C ARG A 46 20.03 3.18 -6.68
N HIS A 47 18.83 2.66 -6.92
CA HIS A 47 18.17 1.75 -5.97
C HIS A 47 18.88 0.40 -5.88
N TRP A 48 19.43 -0.13 -6.96
CA TRP A 48 20.25 -1.34 -6.93
C TRP A 48 21.54 -1.13 -6.15
N ASP A 49 22.24 -0.02 -6.40
CA ASP A 49 23.46 0.33 -5.67
C ASP A 49 23.19 0.54 -4.17
N GLN A 50 22.13 1.28 -3.82
CA GLN A 50 21.74 1.50 -2.42
C GLN A 50 21.41 0.18 -1.68
N GLN A 51 20.67 -0.73 -2.31
CA GLN A 51 20.36 -2.04 -1.72
C GLN A 51 21.63 -2.88 -1.54
N LYS A 52 22.53 -2.88 -2.53
CA LYS A 52 23.83 -3.57 -2.44
C LYS A 52 24.69 -3.00 -1.30
N GLN A 53 24.76 -1.68 -1.18
CA GLN A 53 25.50 -1.00 -0.10
C GLN A 53 24.89 -1.27 1.29
N ALA A 54 23.57 -1.42 1.36
CA ALA A 54 22.88 -1.85 2.58
C ALA A 54 23.10 -3.34 2.92
N GLY A 55 23.77 -4.10 2.04
CA GLY A 55 24.18 -5.48 2.27
C GLY A 55 23.25 -6.53 1.67
N ILE A 56 22.46 -6.20 0.65
CA ILE A 56 21.64 -7.19 -0.07
C ILE A 56 22.48 -8.02 -1.06
N ASP A 57 22.35 -9.36 -0.99
CA ASP A 57 23.09 -10.32 -1.83
C ASP A 57 22.45 -10.50 -3.21
N LEU A 58 21.13 -10.61 -3.26
CA LEU A 58 20.35 -10.82 -4.48
C LEU A 58 19.33 -9.67 -4.66
N LEU A 59 19.55 -8.84 -5.67
CA LEU A 59 18.72 -7.67 -5.93
C LEU A 59 17.50 -8.03 -6.80
N PRO A 60 16.29 -7.53 -6.46
CA PRO A 60 15.14 -7.67 -7.34
C PRO A 60 15.32 -6.82 -8.61
N VAL A 61 14.86 -7.37 -9.74
CA VAL A 61 14.75 -6.66 -11.02
C VAL A 61 13.38 -6.97 -11.61
N GLY A 62 12.72 -5.98 -12.23
CA GLY A 62 11.32 -6.08 -12.66
C GLY A 62 10.30 -5.56 -11.64
N ASP A 63 10.76 -5.12 -10.47
CA ASP A 63 9.97 -4.43 -9.45
C ASP A 63 9.67 -2.96 -9.84
N PHE A 64 10.52 -2.36 -10.67
CA PHE A 64 10.26 -1.04 -11.25
C PHE A 64 9.08 -1.10 -12.23
N ALA A 65 8.17 -0.12 -12.14
CA ALA A 65 7.16 0.09 -13.18
C ALA A 65 6.89 1.57 -13.39
N TRP A 66 6.60 1.92 -14.65
CA TRP A 66 6.22 3.26 -15.06
C TRP A 66 4.84 3.68 -14.58
N TYR A 67 4.01 2.78 -14.07
CA TYR A 67 2.71 3.14 -13.50
C TYR A 67 2.25 2.09 -12.50
N ASP A 68 2.17 0.84 -12.96
CA ASP A 68 1.75 -0.31 -12.17
C ASP A 68 2.42 -1.59 -12.70
N HIS A 69 2.78 -2.52 -11.81
CA HIS A 69 3.48 -3.75 -12.17
C HIS A 69 2.54 -4.80 -12.79
N VAL A 70 1.26 -4.85 -12.41
CA VAL A 70 0.26 -5.72 -13.06
C VAL A 70 -0.04 -5.23 -14.48
N LEU A 71 -0.09 -3.92 -14.67
CA LEU A 71 -0.12 -3.31 -16.00
C LEU A 71 1.14 -3.66 -16.81
N THR A 72 2.33 -3.62 -16.22
CA THR A 72 3.56 -4.08 -16.88
C THR A 72 3.44 -5.53 -17.35
N THR A 73 2.88 -6.44 -16.53
CA THR A 73 2.61 -7.82 -16.94
C THR A 73 1.60 -7.89 -18.10
N SER A 74 0.58 -7.04 -18.11
CA SER A 74 -0.37 -6.98 -19.22
C SER A 74 0.30 -6.58 -20.53
N LEU A 75 1.20 -5.59 -20.51
CA LEU A 75 1.98 -5.22 -21.69
C LEU A 75 3.02 -6.29 -22.07
N LEU A 76 3.61 -6.98 -21.09
CA LEU A 76 4.52 -8.11 -21.35
C LEU A 76 3.81 -9.20 -22.15
N LEU A 77 2.57 -9.53 -21.77
CA LEU A 77 1.74 -10.55 -22.42
C LEU A 77 1.08 -10.08 -23.73
N GLY A 78 1.22 -8.80 -24.10
CA GLY A 78 0.49 -8.22 -25.22
C GLY A 78 -1.00 -8.07 -24.99
N ASN A 79 -1.44 -8.12 -23.73
CA ASN A 79 -2.81 -7.91 -23.32
C ASN A 79 -3.15 -6.41 -23.25
N VAL A 80 -3.39 -5.80 -24.42
CA VAL A 80 -3.75 -4.39 -24.56
C VAL A 80 -5.21 -4.28 -25.00
N PRO A 81 -6.08 -3.63 -24.20
CA PRO A 81 -7.47 -3.41 -24.60
C PRO A 81 -7.56 -2.67 -25.93
N GLN A 82 -8.47 -3.10 -26.81
CA GLN A 82 -8.58 -2.58 -28.19
C GLN A 82 -8.63 -1.05 -28.27
N ARG A 83 -9.33 -0.40 -27.33
CA ARG A 83 -9.44 1.07 -27.24
C ARG A 83 -8.14 1.81 -26.96
N HIS A 84 -7.06 1.11 -26.60
CA HIS A 84 -5.75 1.71 -26.29
C HIS A 84 -4.65 1.28 -27.26
N GLN A 85 -4.94 0.35 -28.17
CA GLN A 85 -3.98 -0.16 -29.16
C GLN A 85 -3.57 0.95 -30.13
N ASN A 86 -2.28 1.01 -30.48
CA ASN A 86 -1.82 1.85 -31.58
C ASN A 86 -2.31 1.27 -32.92
N ASN A 87 -2.51 2.14 -33.92
CA ASN A 87 -2.99 1.74 -35.25
C ASN A 87 -2.06 0.74 -35.97
N ASP A 88 -0.76 0.80 -35.69
CA ASP A 88 0.25 -0.12 -36.23
C ASP A 88 0.45 -1.38 -35.36
N GLY A 89 -0.30 -1.51 -34.27
CA GLY A 89 -0.20 -2.62 -33.31
C GLY A 89 1.02 -2.57 -32.40
N SER A 90 1.80 -1.48 -32.43
CA SER A 90 2.91 -1.27 -31.50
C SER A 90 2.43 -1.04 -30.07
N VAL A 91 3.27 -1.38 -29.10
CA VAL A 91 3.03 -1.14 -27.68
C VAL A 91 4.19 -0.32 -27.15
N ASP A 92 3.90 0.86 -26.62
CA ASP A 92 4.88 1.81 -26.11
C ASP A 92 4.47 2.37 -24.73
N ILE A 93 5.29 3.28 -24.19
CA ILE A 93 5.03 3.89 -22.89
C ILE A 93 3.74 4.73 -22.88
N ASP A 94 3.34 5.29 -24.02
CA ASP A 94 2.09 6.03 -24.14
C ASP A 94 0.88 5.09 -24.15
N THR A 95 1.02 3.89 -24.72
CA THR A 95 0.05 2.80 -24.59
C THR A 95 -0.16 2.45 -23.12
N LEU A 96 0.94 2.28 -22.36
CA LEU A 96 0.90 2.05 -20.91
C LEU A 96 0.13 3.16 -20.19
N PHE A 97 0.44 4.43 -20.48
CA PHE A 97 -0.23 5.55 -19.83
C PHE A 97 -1.70 5.71 -20.27
N ARG A 98 -2.06 5.44 -21.52
CA ARG A 98 -3.47 5.46 -21.95
C ARG A 98 -4.28 4.42 -21.19
N ILE A 99 -3.74 3.22 -20.96
CA ILE A 99 -4.43 2.21 -20.12
C ILE A 99 -4.55 2.70 -18.67
N GLY A 100 -3.45 3.20 -18.09
CA GLY A 100 -3.41 3.59 -16.67
C GLY A 100 -4.24 4.82 -16.30
N ARG A 101 -4.27 5.83 -17.18
CA ARG A 101 -4.86 7.15 -16.89
C ARG A 101 -5.74 7.73 -18.01
N GLY A 102 -6.03 6.95 -19.04
CA GLY A 102 -6.96 7.30 -20.12
C GLY A 102 -6.42 8.26 -21.18
N ARG A 103 -5.22 8.81 -20.99
CA ARG A 103 -4.57 9.74 -21.92
C ARG A 103 -3.06 9.73 -21.77
N ALA A 104 -2.35 10.03 -22.85
CA ALA A 104 -0.91 10.18 -22.92
C ALA A 104 -0.57 11.31 -23.93
N PRO A 105 0.70 11.73 -24.05
CA PRO A 105 1.12 12.68 -25.09
C PRO A 105 0.75 12.26 -26.52
N THR A 106 0.78 10.96 -26.83
CA THR A 106 0.32 10.42 -28.12
C THR A 106 -0.83 9.42 -27.99
N GLY A 107 -1.53 9.20 -29.11
CA GLY A 107 -2.69 8.30 -29.23
C GLY A 107 -4.00 8.91 -28.74
N GLU A 108 -5.11 8.25 -29.10
CA GLU A 108 -6.46 8.74 -28.79
C GLU A 108 -6.81 8.55 -27.29
N PRO A 109 -7.32 9.58 -26.61
CA PRO A 109 -7.84 9.44 -25.25
C PRO A 109 -9.01 8.46 -25.19
N ALA A 110 -9.04 7.64 -24.15
CA ALA A 110 -10.12 6.69 -23.88
C ALA A 110 -10.28 6.50 -22.37
N ALA A 111 -11.38 5.87 -21.94
CA ALA A 111 -11.55 5.53 -20.53
C ALA A 111 -10.41 4.61 -20.06
N ALA A 112 -9.74 5.00 -18.97
CA ALA A 112 -8.71 4.19 -18.33
C ALA A 112 -9.26 2.81 -17.95
N ALA A 113 -8.37 1.83 -17.78
CA ALA A 113 -8.75 0.56 -17.17
C ALA A 113 -9.22 0.78 -15.72
N GLU A 114 -9.95 -0.19 -15.19
CA GLU A 114 -10.34 -0.15 -13.78
C GLU A 114 -9.10 -0.28 -12.90
N MET A 115 -9.12 0.45 -11.79
CA MET A 115 -8.10 0.40 -10.77
C MET A 115 -8.72 -0.14 -9.48
N THR A 116 -8.07 -1.12 -8.85
CA THR A 116 -8.54 -1.71 -7.59
C THR A 116 -7.38 -1.99 -6.64
N LYS A 117 -7.70 -2.25 -5.37
CA LYS A 117 -6.70 -2.46 -4.31
C LYS A 117 -5.91 -3.75 -4.56
N TRP A 118 -4.60 -3.66 -4.35
CA TRP A 118 -3.71 -4.82 -4.33
C TRP A 118 -3.86 -5.53 -2.99
N PHE A 119 -4.70 -6.56 -2.96
CA PHE A 119 -5.06 -7.31 -1.75
C PHE A 119 -5.53 -6.36 -0.63
N ASN A 120 -5.01 -6.53 0.59
CA ASN A 120 -5.31 -5.69 1.75
C ASN A 120 -4.26 -4.59 1.97
N THR A 121 -3.74 -4.00 0.88
CA THR A 121 -2.78 -2.89 0.93
C THR A 121 -3.38 -1.59 0.38
N ASN A 122 -2.71 -0.46 0.63
CA ASN A 122 -3.07 0.83 0.07
C ASN A 122 -2.57 1.09 -1.36
N TYR A 123 -1.84 0.13 -1.93
CA TYR A 123 -1.45 0.16 -3.33
C TYR A 123 -2.61 -0.30 -4.21
N HIS A 124 -2.73 0.26 -5.41
CA HIS A 124 -3.72 -0.15 -6.40
C HIS A 124 -3.05 -0.57 -7.69
N TYR A 125 -3.64 -1.56 -8.33
CA TYR A 125 -3.20 -2.07 -9.62
C TYR A 125 -4.26 -1.83 -10.69
N MET A 126 -3.86 -1.87 -11.96
CA MET A 126 -4.76 -1.79 -13.10
C MET A 126 -5.27 -3.19 -13.44
N VAL A 127 -6.58 -3.38 -13.35
CA VAL A 127 -7.25 -4.67 -13.54
C VAL A 127 -7.07 -5.15 -14.99
N PRO A 128 -6.41 -6.30 -15.23
CA PRO A 128 -6.33 -6.88 -16.57
C PRO A 128 -7.71 -7.10 -17.19
N GLU A 129 -7.87 -6.75 -18.45
CA GLU A 129 -9.12 -6.98 -19.19
C GLU A 129 -8.91 -8.11 -20.19
N PHE A 130 -9.81 -9.09 -20.20
CA PHE A 130 -9.73 -10.25 -21.08
C PHE A 130 -10.97 -10.36 -21.97
N VAL A 131 -10.77 -10.74 -23.23
CA VAL A 131 -11.84 -11.07 -24.16
C VAL A 131 -11.70 -12.52 -24.63
N LYS A 132 -12.80 -13.11 -25.09
CA LYS A 132 -12.79 -14.50 -25.58
C LYS A 132 -11.87 -14.64 -26.80
N GLY A 133 -11.00 -15.64 -26.79
CA GLY A 133 -10.04 -15.88 -27.89
C GLY A 133 -8.89 -14.88 -27.94
N GLN A 134 -8.65 -14.12 -26.85
CA GLN A 134 -7.51 -13.22 -26.72
C GLN A 134 -6.21 -13.92 -27.11
N GLN A 135 -5.40 -13.25 -27.93
CA GLN A 135 -4.07 -13.72 -28.31
C GLN A 135 -3.02 -13.04 -27.44
N PHE A 136 -1.98 -13.78 -27.07
CA PHE A 136 -0.88 -13.31 -26.24
C PHE A 136 0.45 -13.46 -26.99
N LYS A 137 1.31 -12.47 -26.83
CA LYS A 137 2.66 -12.46 -27.40
C LYS A 137 3.54 -11.52 -26.58
N LEU A 138 4.84 -11.80 -26.54
CA LEU A 138 5.79 -10.90 -25.88
C LEU A 138 5.85 -9.54 -26.60
N THR A 139 5.28 -8.47 -26.01
CA THR A 139 5.32 -7.11 -26.61
C THR A 139 6.05 -6.07 -25.79
N TRP A 140 6.40 -6.36 -24.53
CA TRP A 140 7.05 -5.41 -23.63
C TRP A 140 8.26 -6.06 -22.98
N THR A 141 9.44 -5.60 -23.35
CA THR A 141 10.74 -6.19 -22.99
C THR A 141 11.43 -5.50 -21.82
N GLN A 142 10.75 -4.58 -21.13
CA GLN A 142 11.31 -3.80 -20.02
C GLN A 142 12.03 -4.68 -18.99
N LEU A 143 11.46 -5.83 -18.60
CA LEU A 143 12.14 -6.73 -17.65
C LEU A 143 13.52 -7.18 -18.16
N LEU A 144 13.60 -7.59 -19.42
CA LEU A 144 14.85 -8.07 -20.02
C LEU A 144 15.88 -6.94 -20.12
N GLU A 145 15.43 -5.74 -20.51
CA GLU A 145 16.26 -4.53 -20.57
C GLU A 145 16.80 -4.15 -19.19
N GLU A 146 15.97 -4.22 -18.15
CA GLU A 146 16.36 -3.92 -16.77
C GLU A 146 17.33 -4.96 -16.21
N VAL A 147 17.18 -6.23 -16.59
CA VAL A 147 18.16 -7.28 -16.26
C VAL A 147 19.49 -6.99 -16.93
N ASP A 148 19.48 -6.64 -18.21
CA ASP A 148 20.70 -6.31 -18.96
C ASP A 148 21.40 -5.07 -18.34
N GLU A 149 20.64 -4.04 -17.95
CA GLU A 149 21.15 -2.87 -17.22
C GLU A 149 21.81 -3.25 -15.89
N ALA A 150 21.15 -4.06 -15.06
CA ALA A 150 21.66 -4.43 -13.75
C ALA A 150 22.90 -5.34 -13.82
N LEU A 151 22.92 -6.28 -14.78
CA LEU A 151 24.09 -7.14 -15.04
C LEU A 151 25.28 -6.33 -15.56
N ALA A 152 25.06 -5.35 -16.43
CA ALA A 152 26.12 -4.45 -16.92
C ALA A 152 26.76 -3.63 -15.80
N LEU A 153 26.00 -3.33 -14.73
CA LEU A 153 26.50 -2.68 -13.50
C LEU A 153 27.18 -3.66 -12.52
N GLY A 154 27.26 -4.95 -12.85
CA GLY A 154 27.92 -5.97 -12.04
C GLY A 154 27.11 -6.40 -10.81
N HIS A 155 25.78 -6.28 -10.86
CA HIS A 155 24.90 -6.74 -9.79
C HIS A 155 24.53 -8.22 -9.94
N LYS A 156 24.39 -8.92 -8.81
CA LYS A 156 23.71 -10.22 -8.75
C LYS A 156 22.22 -9.96 -8.58
N VAL A 157 21.42 -10.51 -9.49
CA VAL A 157 20.01 -10.16 -9.59
C VAL A 157 19.10 -11.38 -9.60
N LYS A 158 17.88 -11.17 -9.13
CA LYS A 158 16.76 -12.09 -9.20
C LYS A 158 15.57 -11.37 -9.83
N PRO A 159 15.25 -11.66 -11.10
CA PRO A 159 14.05 -11.14 -11.75
C PRO A 159 12.77 -11.48 -10.98
N VAL A 160 11.81 -10.57 -11.01
CA VAL A 160 10.49 -10.68 -10.37
C VAL A 160 9.42 -10.65 -11.46
N LEU A 161 8.55 -11.66 -11.44
CA LEU A 161 7.41 -11.78 -12.35
C LEU A 161 6.14 -12.05 -11.55
N LEU A 162 5.04 -11.41 -11.93
CA LEU A 162 3.73 -11.84 -11.47
C LEU A 162 3.38 -13.18 -12.11
N GLY A 163 2.99 -14.17 -11.31
CA GLY A 163 2.66 -15.50 -11.77
C GLY A 163 1.39 -15.55 -12.64
N PRO A 164 1.31 -16.52 -13.55
CA PRO A 164 0.23 -16.59 -14.55
C PRO A 164 -1.15 -16.77 -13.92
N ILE A 165 -1.27 -17.48 -12.79
CA ILE A 165 -2.57 -17.78 -12.19
C ILE A 165 -3.07 -16.57 -11.42
N THR A 166 -2.22 -15.96 -10.60
CA THR A 166 -2.55 -14.69 -9.95
C THR A 166 -2.90 -13.61 -10.98
N TYR A 167 -2.16 -13.50 -12.10
CA TYR A 167 -2.49 -12.54 -13.16
C TYR A 167 -3.91 -12.73 -13.71
N LEU A 168 -4.30 -13.96 -14.05
CA LEU A 168 -5.66 -14.26 -14.53
C LEU A 168 -6.71 -14.06 -13.44
N TRP A 169 -6.40 -14.40 -12.18
CA TRP A 169 -7.30 -14.24 -11.04
C TRP A 169 -7.67 -12.78 -10.80
N LEU A 170 -6.69 -11.89 -10.94
CA LEU A 170 -6.83 -10.45 -10.73
C LEU A 170 -7.56 -9.74 -11.89
N GLY A 171 -7.63 -10.35 -13.07
CA GLY A 171 -8.28 -9.73 -14.22
C GLY A 171 -9.79 -9.90 -14.26
N LYS A 172 -10.44 -9.35 -15.29
CA LYS A 172 -11.87 -9.44 -15.54
C LYS A 172 -12.20 -9.66 -17.00
N VAL A 173 -13.37 -10.25 -17.25
CA VAL A 173 -13.87 -10.45 -18.61
C VAL A 173 -14.57 -9.20 -19.14
N LYS A 174 -14.33 -8.89 -20.41
CA LYS A 174 -14.99 -7.84 -21.19
C LYS A 174 -15.66 -8.46 -22.43
N GLY A 175 -16.84 -7.95 -22.78
CA GLY A 175 -17.61 -8.47 -23.91
C GLY A 175 -18.32 -9.79 -23.55
N GLU A 176 -18.18 -10.79 -24.43
CA GLU A 176 -18.77 -12.12 -24.23
C GLU A 176 -18.23 -12.77 -22.95
N GLN A 177 -19.11 -13.33 -22.12
CA GLN A 177 -18.71 -14.04 -20.90
C GLN A 177 -18.01 -15.36 -21.25
N PHE A 178 -16.90 -15.67 -20.56
CA PHE A 178 -16.19 -16.93 -20.65
C PHE A 178 -15.40 -17.17 -19.35
N ASP A 179 -14.93 -18.40 -19.12
CA ASP A 179 -14.05 -18.68 -17.99
C ASP A 179 -12.65 -18.15 -18.27
N ARG A 180 -12.25 -17.07 -17.58
CA ARG A 180 -10.92 -16.48 -17.74
C ARG A 180 -9.77 -17.45 -17.42
N LEU A 181 -9.99 -18.48 -16.60
CA LEU A 181 -8.98 -19.50 -16.32
C LEU A 181 -8.62 -20.30 -17.59
N SER A 182 -9.52 -20.37 -18.57
CA SER A 182 -9.25 -21.06 -19.84
C SER A 182 -8.10 -20.45 -20.64
N LEU A 183 -7.75 -19.18 -20.37
CA LEU A 183 -6.64 -18.47 -21.03
C LEU A 183 -5.26 -18.90 -20.52
N LEU A 184 -5.20 -19.73 -19.49
CA LEU A 184 -3.93 -20.16 -18.89
C LEU A 184 -3.01 -20.80 -19.93
N ASN A 185 -3.54 -21.69 -20.76
CA ASN A 185 -2.76 -22.33 -21.82
C ASN A 185 -2.25 -21.34 -22.89
N ASP A 186 -2.95 -20.22 -23.08
CA ASP A 186 -2.60 -19.21 -24.07
C ASP A 186 -1.52 -18.24 -23.56
N ILE A 187 -1.45 -17.98 -22.25
CA ILE A 187 -0.43 -17.09 -21.66
C ILE A 187 0.90 -17.81 -21.36
N LEU A 188 0.86 -19.11 -21.06
CA LEU A 188 2.05 -19.88 -20.67
C LEU A 188 3.21 -19.84 -21.70
N PRO A 189 2.98 -19.88 -23.03
CA PRO A 189 4.06 -19.75 -24.01
C PRO A 189 4.86 -18.45 -23.88
N VAL A 190 4.21 -17.34 -23.53
CA VAL A 190 4.90 -16.06 -23.32
C VAL A 190 5.77 -16.11 -22.06
N TYR A 191 5.27 -16.71 -20.97
CA TYR A 191 6.07 -16.94 -19.76
C TYR A 191 7.27 -17.84 -20.05
N GLN A 192 7.10 -18.95 -20.77
CA GLN A 192 8.20 -19.83 -21.19
C GLN A 192 9.26 -19.08 -22.00
N GLN A 193 8.83 -18.23 -22.94
CA GLN A 193 9.73 -17.38 -23.72
C GLN A 193 10.54 -16.44 -22.83
N VAL A 194 9.90 -15.76 -21.87
CA VAL A 194 10.58 -14.86 -20.94
C VAL A 194 11.57 -15.61 -20.06
N LEU A 195 11.21 -16.77 -19.49
CA LEU A 195 12.11 -17.57 -18.68
C LEU A 195 13.32 -18.07 -19.48
N ALA A 196 13.13 -18.47 -20.74
CA ALA A 196 14.22 -18.84 -21.63
C ALA A 196 15.15 -17.65 -21.95
N GLU A 197 14.60 -16.45 -22.14
CA GLU A 197 15.40 -15.23 -22.34
C GLU A 197 16.19 -14.82 -21.09
N LEU A 198 15.64 -15.04 -19.90
CA LEU A 198 16.36 -14.85 -18.63
C LEU A 198 17.46 -15.89 -18.45
N ALA A 199 17.21 -17.16 -18.77
CA ALA A 199 18.21 -18.22 -18.74
C ALA A 199 19.43 -17.90 -19.64
N LYS A 200 19.19 -17.37 -20.85
CA LYS A 200 20.25 -16.92 -21.77
C LYS A 200 21.16 -15.83 -21.20
N ARG A 201 20.66 -15.04 -20.23
CA ARG A 201 21.41 -14.00 -19.50
C ARG A 201 22.13 -14.53 -18.27
N GLY A 202 22.11 -15.85 -18.04
CA GLY A 202 22.74 -16.49 -16.89
C GLY A 202 21.95 -16.31 -15.59
N ILE A 203 20.67 -15.96 -15.66
CA ILE A 203 19.82 -15.88 -14.48
C ILE A 203 19.56 -17.30 -13.94
N GLU A 204 19.93 -17.51 -12.67
CA GLU A 204 19.67 -18.78 -12.00
C GLU A 204 18.27 -18.83 -11.37
N TRP A 205 17.87 -17.77 -10.66
CA TRP A 205 16.62 -17.71 -9.90
C TRP A 205 15.68 -16.64 -10.42
N VAL A 206 14.41 -17.00 -10.57
CA VAL A 206 13.31 -16.07 -10.84
C VAL A 206 12.30 -16.16 -9.71
N GLN A 207 11.98 -15.02 -9.11
CA GLN A 207 10.84 -14.88 -8.22
C GLN A 207 9.58 -14.82 -9.05
N ILE A 208 8.63 -15.73 -8.78
CA ILE A 208 7.32 -15.74 -9.41
C ILE A 208 6.24 -15.57 -8.35
N ASP A 209 5.63 -14.39 -8.35
CA ASP A 209 4.66 -13.97 -7.35
C ASP A 209 3.31 -14.62 -7.61
N GLU A 210 2.89 -15.50 -6.71
CA GLU A 210 1.56 -16.11 -6.69
C GLU A 210 0.80 -15.80 -5.37
N PRO A 211 0.60 -14.52 -5.01
CA PRO A 211 -0.11 -14.16 -3.78
C PRO A 211 -1.59 -14.59 -3.78
N ALA A 212 -2.18 -14.98 -4.91
CA ALA A 212 -3.51 -15.61 -4.89
C ALA A 212 -3.54 -16.91 -4.05
N LEU A 213 -2.41 -17.60 -3.88
CA LEU A 213 -2.29 -18.81 -3.06
C LEU A 213 -2.57 -18.57 -1.57
N VAL A 214 -2.56 -17.32 -1.09
CA VAL A 214 -2.92 -17.03 0.30
C VAL A 214 -4.42 -16.74 0.49
N LEU A 215 -5.22 -16.80 -0.58
CA LEU A 215 -6.67 -16.62 -0.55
C LEU A 215 -7.42 -17.95 -0.40
N GLU A 216 -8.74 -17.86 -0.22
CA GLU A 216 -9.67 -18.96 -0.45
C GLU A 216 -9.99 -19.07 -1.94
N LEU A 217 -9.28 -19.95 -2.66
CA LEU A 217 -9.47 -20.16 -4.09
C LEU A 217 -10.44 -21.31 -4.38
N PRO A 218 -11.29 -21.21 -5.42
CA PRO A 218 -12.07 -22.36 -5.89
C PRO A 218 -11.16 -23.50 -6.36
N GLN A 219 -11.59 -24.74 -6.20
CA GLN A 219 -10.78 -25.93 -6.52
C GLN A 219 -10.23 -25.94 -7.95
N ALA A 220 -10.98 -25.44 -8.93
CA ALA A 220 -10.52 -25.34 -10.32
C ALA A 220 -9.25 -24.49 -10.47
N TRP A 221 -9.14 -23.40 -9.69
CA TRP A 221 -7.98 -22.52 -9.67
C TRP A 221 -6.79 -23.16 -8.97
N LEU A 222 -7.01 -23.86 -7.85
CA LEU A 222 -5.95 -24.64 -7.18
C LEU A 222 -5.40 -25.75 -8.10
N ASN A 223 -6.29 -26.47 -8.79
CA ASN A 223 -5.91 -27.53 -9.73
C ASN A 223 -5.12 -27.00 -10.94
N ALA A 224 -5.22 -25.72 -11.26
CA ALA A 224 -4.53 -25.11 -12.39
C ALA A 224 -3.03 -24.85 -12.10
N TYR A 225 -2.61 -24.78 -10.83
CA TYR A 225 -1.21 -24.56 -10.47
C TYR A 225 -0.28 -25.65 -10.99
N LYS A 226 -0.64 -26.91 -10.80
CA LYS A 226 0.21 -28.03 -11.22
C LYS A 226 0.54 -28.00 -12.73
N PRO A 227 -0.43 -27.99 -13.66
CA PRO A 227 -0.14 -27.93 -15.09
C PRO A 227 0.56 -26.63 -15.52
N ALA A 228 0.24 -25.49 -14.89
CA ALA A 228 0.94 -24.22 -15.17
C ALA A 228 2.44 -24.34 -14.87
N TYR A 229 2.79 -24.79 -13.67
CA TYR A 229 4.18 -24.90 -13.25
C TYR A 229 4.90 -26.08 -13.90
N ASP A 230 4.17 -27.15 -14.27
CA ASP A 230 4.71 -28.21 -15.12
C ASP A 230 5.20 -27.67 -16.47
N ALA A 231 4.50 -26.67 -17.05
CA ALA A 231 4.91 -26.03 -18.30
C ALA A 231 6.07 -25.04 -18.13
N LEU A 232 6.26 -24.47 -16.93
CA LEU A 232 7.29 -23.45 -16.67
C LEU A 232 8.62 -24.00 -16.13
N GLN A 233 8.67 -25.26 -15.72
CA GLN A 233 9.87 -25.86 -15.14
C GLN A 233 11.03 -25.99 -16.15
N GLY A 234 12.28 -25.96 -15.64
CA GLY A 234 13.47 -26.46 -16.35
C GLY A 234 14.42 -25.42 -16.96
N GLN A 235 13.99 -24.17 -17.21
CA GLN A 235 14.87 -23.13 -17.78
C GLN A 235 15.71 -22.40 -16.73
N VAL A 236 15.07 -22.07 -15.61
CA VAL A 236 15.63 -21.36 -14.45
C VAL A 236 15.00 -21.96 -13.20
N LYS A 237 15.60 -21.72 -12.03
CA LYS A 237 14.98 -22.07 -10.75
C LYS A 237 13.87 -21.08 -10.44
N LEU A 238 12.71 -21.59 -10.06
CA LEU A 238 11.55 -20.81 -9.67
C LEU A 238 11.46 -20.75 -8.15
N LEU A 239 11.48 -19.53 -7.61
CA LEU A 239 11.09 -19.22 -6.25
C LEU A 239 9.61 -18.82 -6.28
N LEU A 240 8.73 -19.75 -5.91
CA LEU A 240 7.30 -19.48 -5.78
C LEU A 240 7.11 -18.53 -4.59
N THR A 241 6.53 -17.35 -4.82
CA THR A 241 6.50 -16.30 -3.81
C THR A 241 5.08 -15.95 -3.41
N THR A 242 4.80 -16.04 -2.11
CA THR A 242 3.50 -15.72 -1.52
C THR A 242 3.68 -14.71 -0.40
N TYR A 243 2.69 -13.85 -0.15
CA TYR A 243 2.77 -12.85 0.90
C TYR A 243 1.41 -12.35 1.34
N PHE A 244 1.40 -11.57 2.43
CA PHE A 244 0.24 -10.94 3.07
C PHE A 244 -0.60 -11.81 4.00
N GLU A 245 -0.46 -13.13 3.92
CA GLU A 245 -1.09 -14.13 4.78
C GLU A 245 -0.32 -15.46 4.67
N GLY A 246 -0.61 -16.44 5.54
CA GLY A 246 0.08 -17.73 5.57
C GLY A 246 -0.37 -18.71 4.46
N VAL A 247 0.52 -19.63 4.10
CA VAL A 247 0.31 -20.63 3.04
C VAL A 247 -0.24 -21.96 3.53
N THR A 248 -0.23 -22.23 4.84
CA THR A 248 -0.58 -23.55 5.42
C THR A 248 -1.85 -24.18 4.84
N PRO A 249 -2.98 -23.46 4.64
CA PRO A 249 -4.19 -24.05 4.08
C PRO A 249 -4.06 -24.59 2.65
N ASN A 250 -3.15 -24.04 1.85
CA ASN A 250 -2.91 -24.46 0.46
C ASN A 250 -1.56 -25.19 0.28
N LEU A 251 -0.92 -25.60 1.38
CA LEU A 251 0.43 -26.16 1.35
C LEU A 251 0.50 -27.48 0.56
N ASP A 252 -0.55 -28.29 0.56
CA ASP A 252 -0.61 -29.53 -0.24
C ASP A 252 -0.63 -29.27 -1.75
N THR A 253 -1.25 -28.16 -2.18
CA THR A 253 -1.18 -27.73 -3.59
C THR A 253 0.22 -27.26 -3.92
N ILE A 254 0.85 -26.49 -3.02
CA ILE A 254 2.18 -25.91 -3.20
C ILE A 254 3.25 -26.99 -3.30
N THR A 255 3.29 -27.95 -2.37
CA THR A 255 4.34 -28.99 -2.32
C THR A 255 4.30 -29.96 -3.49
N ALA A 256 3.20 -29.98 -4.26
CA ALA A 256 3.08 -30.77 -5.48
C ALA A 256 3.68 -30.10 -6.74
N LEU A 257 4.08 -28.83 -6.66
CA LEU A 257 4.54 -28.06 -7.82
C LEU A 257 6.03 -28.33 -8.13
N PRO A 258 6.44 -28.33 -9.41
CA PRO A 258 7.85 -28.53 -9.80
C PRO A 258 8.70 -27.25 -9.67
N VAL A 259 8.62 -26.57 -8.53
CA VAL A 259 9.44 -25.39 -8.20
C VAL A 259 10.64 -25.77 -7.32
N GLN A 260 11.58 -24.84 -7.11
CA GLN A 260 12.83 -25.12 -6.40
C GLN A 260 12.92 -24.39 -5.06
N GLY A 261 11.96 -23.50 -4.79
CA GLY A 261 11.83 -22.89 -3.48
C GLY A 261 10.50 -22.21 -3.28
N LEU A 262 10.22 -21.90 -2.03
CA LEU A 262 9.03 -21.20 -1.58
C LEU A 262 9.44 -19.99 -0.72
N HIS A 263 8.89 -18.82 -1.03
CA HIS A 263 8.88 -17.68 -0.13
C HIS A 263 7.54 -17.61 0.63
N VAL A 264 7.65 -17.44 1.95
CA VAL A 264 6.52 -17.31 2.88
C VAL A 264 6.64 -16.04 3.72
N ASP A 265 5.51 -15.38 3.95
CA ASP A 265 5.42 -14.21 4.84
C ASP A 265 5.27 -14.67 6.30
N LEU A 266 6.35 -14.54 7.07
CA LEU A 266 6.40 -14.89 8.50
C LEU A 266 6.16 -13.69 9.41
N VAL A 267 5.72 -12.56 8.86
CA VAL A 267 5.32 -11.36 9.60
C VAL A 267 3.82 -11.35 9.79
N HIS A 268 3.06 -11.53 8.69
CA HIS A 268 1.61 -11.55 8.72
C HIS A 268 1.04 -12.97 8.65
N GLY A 269 1.73 -13.88 7.97
CA GLY A 269 1.35 -15.28 7.98
C GLY A 269 1.57 -15.91 9.34
N LYS A 270 0.63 -16.76 9.74
CA LYS A 270 0.68 -17.53 11.00
C LYS A 270 1.24 -18.93 10.81
N ASP A 271 2.00 -19.15 9.74
CA ASP A 271 2.60 -20.45 9.45
C ASP A 271 3.67 -20.79 10.50
N ASP A 272 3.69 -22.04 10.95
CA ASP A 272 4.73 -22.55 11.84
C ASP A 272 5.97 -22.95 11.03
N VAL A 273 7.12 -22.38 11.37
CA VAL A 273 8.39 -22.60 10.64
C VAL A 273 8.83 -24.07 10.70
N ALA A 274 8.61 -24.75 11.83
CA ALA A 274 8.99 -26.15 11.98
C ALA A 274 8.07 -27.06 11.15
N GLU A 275 6.76 -26.76 11.10
CA GLU A 275 5.81 -27.44 10.22
C GLU A 275 6.20 -27.25 8.74
N LEU A 276 6.46 -26.01 8.32
CA LEU A 276 6.91 -25.70 6.96
C LEU A 276 8.17 -26.49 6.61
N HIS A 277 9.18 -26.47 7.48
CA HIS A 277 10.42 -27.22 7.26
C HIS A 277 10.17 -28.71 7.06
N LYS A 278 9.24 -29.31 7.83
CA LYS A 278 8.90 -30.74 7.77
C LYS A 278 8.10 -31.10 6.51
N ARG A 279 7.17 -30.25 6.08
CA ARG A 279 6.24 -30.54 4.97
C ARG A 279 6.79 -30.18 3.60
N LEU A 280 7.68 -29.20 3.51
CA LEU A 280 8.31 -28.82 2.26
C LEU A 280 9.30 -29.91 1.79
N PRO A 281 9.43 -30.18 0.48
CA PRO A 281 10.45 -31.07 -0.07
C PRO A 281 11.85 -30.71 0.45
N SER A 282 12.67 -31.71 0.80
CA SER A 282 13.93 -31.48 1.54
C SER A 282 14.98 -30.67 0.77
N ASP A 283 14.92 -30.74 -0.55
CA ASP A 283 15.81 -30.06 -1.50
C ASP A 283 15.34 -28.64 -1.85
N TRP A 284 14.16 -28.22 -1.40
CA TRP A 284 13.68 -26.86 -1.64
C TRP A 284 14.41 -25.82 -0.80
N LEU A 285 14.70 -24.70 -1.43
CA LEU A 285 15.00 -23.46 -0.75
C LEU A 285 13.76 -22.94 -0.02
N LEU A 286 13.89 -22.59 1.25
CA LEU A 286 12.91 -21.77 1.96
C LEU A 286 13.40 -20.33 2.00
N SER A 287 12.61 -19.39 1.49
CA SER A 287 12.81 -17.97 1.74
C SER A 287 11.89 -17.49 2.85
N ALA A 288 12.49 -17.14 3.99
CA ALA A 288 11.79 -16.67 5.18
C ALA A 288 11.58 -15.15 5.14
N GLY A 289 10.34 -14.71 4.90
CA GLY A 289 9.92 -13.32 4.93
C GLY A 289 9.80 -12.78 6.35
N LEU A 290 10.90 -12.32 6.94
CA LEU A 290 11.02 -11.96 8.35
C LEU A 290 10.90 -10.46 8.64
N ILE A 291 11.22 -9.61 7.66
CA ILE A 291 11.22 -8.16 7.79
C ILE A 291 9.94 -7.57 7.20
N ASN A 292 9.20 -6.76 7.96
CA ASN A 292 7.91 -6.23 7.51
C ASN A 292 8.08 -5.30 6.31
N GLY A 293 7.51 -5.64 5.15
CA GLY A 293 7.57 -4.80 3.95
C GLY A 293 6.45 -3.75 3.86
N ARG A 294 5.42 -3.85 4.72
CA ARG A 294 4.22 -2.99 4.73
C ARG A 294 4.15 -2.01 5.89
N ASN A 295 5.15 -2.00 6.77
CA ASN A 295 5.14 -1.16 7.96
C ASN A 295 6.51 -0.57 8.25
N VAL A 296 6.54 0.56 8.96
CA VAL A 296 7.76 1.35 9.19
C VAL A 296 8.50 0.98 10.46
N TRP A 297 8.01 0.01 11.23
CA TRP A 297 8.67 -0.40 12.47
C TRP A 297 10.00 -1.08 12.19
N ARG A 298 10.96 -0.74 13.04
CA ARG A 298 12.21 -1.47 13.20
C ARG A 298 11.89 -2.89 13.68
N ALA A 299 12.50 -3.89 13.05
CA ALA A 299 12.35 -5.27 13.48
C ALA A 299 13.15 -5.56 14.76
N ASP A 300 12.56 -6.34 15.67
CA ASP A 300 13.32 -7.02 16.72
C ASP A 300 14.06 -8.22 16.09
N LEU A 301 15.31 -8.00 15.69
CA LEU A 301 16.10 -9.01 15.01
C LEU A 301 16.48 -10.18 15.93
N THR A 302 16.46 -9.98 17.24
CA THR A 302 16.69 -11.06 18.21
C THR A 302 15.54 -12.06 18.15
N GLU A 303 14.30 -11.56 18.11
CA GLU A 303 13.11 -12.39 17.92
C GLU A 303 13.08 -13.05 16.54
N LYS A 304 13.41 -12.31 15.47
CA LYS A 304 13.46 -12.88 14.10
C LYS A 304 14.53 -13.96 13.94
N TYR A 305 15.69 -13.79 14.54
CA TYR A 305 16.73 -14.82 14.57
C TYR A 305 16.24 -16.07 15.32
N ALA A 306 15.64 -15.90 16.50
CA ALA A 306 15.10 -17.00 17.29
C ALA A 306 14.00 -17.78 16.56
N GLN A 307 13.18 -17.11 15.74
CA GLN A 307 12.10 -17.71 14.97
C GLN A 307 12.59 -18.77 13.96
N ILE A 308 13.80 -18.62 13.40
CA ILE A 308 14.28 -19.49 12.31
C ILE A 308 15.60 -20.22 12.61
N LYS A 309 16.28 -19.93 13.73
CA LYS A 309 17.58 -20.53 14.06
C LYS A 309 17.57 -22.07 14.05
N ASP A 310 16.46 -22.69 14.43
CA ASP A 310 16.38 -24.15 14.61
C ASP A 310 16.40 -24.92 13.28
N ILE A 311 16.18 -24.25 12.14
CA ILE A 311 16.25 -24.84 10.80
C ILE A 311 17.55 -24.49 10.05
N VAL A 312 18.39 -23.62 10.64
CA VAL A 312 19.70 -23.26 10.07
C VAL A 312 20.57 -24.51 9.95
N GLY A 313 21.18 -24.69 8.77
CA GLY A 313 22.00 -25.86 8.46
C GLY A 313 21.24 -27.16 8.19
N LYS A 314 19.91 -27.18 8.35
CA LYS A 314 19.05 -28.34 8.05
C LYS A 314 18.36 -28.25 6.68
N ARG A 315 18.34 -27.05 6.09
CA ARG A 315 17.69 -26.72 4.81
C ARG A 315 18.38 -25.51 4.18
N ASP A 316 18.36 -25.40 2.86
CA ASP A 316 18.73 -24.18 2.16
C ASP A 316 17.76 -23.04 2.52
N LEU A 317 18.31 -21.94 3.04
CA LEU A 317 17.53 -20.87 3.64
C LEU A 317 17.99 -19.51 3.11
N TRP A 318 17.04 -18.68 2.71
CA TRP A 318 17.25 -17.23 2.50
C TRP A 318 16.41 -16.43 3.50
N VAL A 319 16.95 -15.30 3.96
CA VAL A 319 16.18 -14.31 4.72
C VAL A 319 15.70 -13.18 3.80
N ALA A 320 14.47 -12.73 4.00
CA ALA A 320 13.83 -11.81 3.08
C ALA A 320 12.90 -10.81 3.75
N SER A 321 12.55 -9.75 3.02
CA SER A 321 11.36 -8.97 3.34
C SER A 321 10.10 -9.84 3.16
N SER A 322 9.12 -9.70 4.04
CA SER A 322 7.82 -10.42 4.01
C SER A 322 7.02 -10.24 2.72
N CYS A 323 7.21 -9.09 2.07
CA CYS A 323 6.65 -8.75 0.77
C CYS A 323 7.56 -7.70 0.12
N SER A 324 7.18 -7.16 -1.03
CA SER A 324 7.90 -6.03 -1.65
C SER A 324 7.95 -4.82 -0.70
N LEU A 325 9.12 -4.15 -0.64
CA LEU A 325 9.28 -2.90 0.10
C LEU A 325 8.58 -1.71 -0.59
N LEU A 326 7.87 -1.94 -1.70
CA LEU A 326 6.99 -0.95 -2.35
C LEU A 326 6.06 -0.24 -1.36
N HIS A 327 5.65 -0.93 -0.30
CA HIS A 327 4.72 -0.44 0.72
C HIS A 327 5.42 0.31 1.88
N SER A 328 6.74 0.51 1.80
CA SER A 328 7.54 1.24 2.76
C SER A 328 8.12 2.52 2.14
N PRO A 329 8.33 3.60 2.92
CA PRO A 329 9.12 4.73 2.44
C PRO A 329 10.58 4.34 2.22
N ILE A 330 11.35 5.19 1.53
CA ILE A 330 12.70 4.83 1.05
C ILE A 330 13.76 4.90 2.16
N ASP A 331 13.95 6.06 2.78
CA ASP A 331 15.08 6.29 3.69
C ASP A 331 14.69 7.12 4.90
N LEU A 332 14.87 6.56 6.09
CA LEU A 332 14.61 7.23 7.36
C LEU A 332 15.67 8.30 7.68
N SER A 333 16.87 8.21 7.10
CA SER A 333 17.98 9.11 7.43
C SER A 333 17.62 10.57 7.20
N VAL A 334 16.80 10.86 6.18
CA VAL A 334 16.36 12.20 5.78
C VAL A 334 15.19 12.77 6.58
N GLU A 335 14.66 12.04 7.55
CA GLU A 335 13.67 12.56 8.50
C GLU A 335 14.39 13.40 9.56
N THR A 336 14.23 14.72 9.51
CA THR A 336 14.93 15.66 10.41
C THR A 336 14.03 16.25 11.50
N ARG A 337 12.71 16.05 11.40
CA ARG A 337 11.72 16.54 12.38
C ARG A 337 11.25 15.50 13.39
N LEU A 338 11.58 14.22 13.18
CA LEU A 338 11.34 13.20 14.19
C LEU A 338 12.39 13.33 15.30
N ASP A 339 11.95 13.31 16.56
CA ASP A 339 12.87 13.24 17.67
C ASP A 339 13.66 11.92 17.68
N ALA A 340 14.83 11.92 18.31
CA ALA A 340 15.77 10.81 18.25
C ALA A 340 15.19 9.49 18.80
N GLU A 341 14.37 9.57 19.85
CA GLU A 341 13.74 8.41 20.47
C GLU A 341 12.76 7.76 19.50
N VAL A 342 11.77 8.51 18.98
CA VAL A 342 10.79 7.97 18.02
C VAL A 342 11.45 7.51 16.72
N LYS A 343 12.40 8.29 16.19
CA LYS A 343 13.15 7.91 14.99
C LYS A 343 13.87 6.58 15.18
N SER A 344 14.36 6.29 16.39
CA SER A 344 15.05 5.02 16.68
C SER A 344 14.13 3.80 16.58
N TRP A 345 12.80 3.96 16.65
CA TRP A 345 11.85 2.85 16.56
C TRP A 345 11.50 2.44 15.13
N PHE A 346 11.97 3.19 14.13
CA PHE A 346 11.59 2.99 12.74
C PHE A 346 12.72 2.42 11.88
N ALA A 347 12.32 1.77 10.80
CA ALA A 347 13.16 1.34 9.69
C ALA A 347 12.37 1.51 8.39
N PHE A 348 12.88 2.35 7.47
CA PHE A 348 12.35 2.47 6.10
C PHE A 348 13.06 1.46 5.19
N ALA A 349 12.80 1.47 3.88
CA ALA A 349 13.27 0.42 2.96
C ALA A 349 14.80 0.19 3.03
N LEU A 350 15.62 1.25 3.09
CA LEU A 350 17.08 1.09 3.23
C LEU A 350 17.50 0.50 4.57
N GLN A 351 16.86 0.91 5.67
CA GLN A 351 17.14 0.33 6.98
C GLN A 351 16.67 -1.13 7.04
N LYS A 352 15.58 -1.49 6.37
CA LYS A 352 15.11 -2.87 6.23
C LYS A 352 16.07 -3.74 5.41
N CYS A 353 16.74 -3.16 4.41
CA CYS A 353 17.83 -3.87 3.73
C CYS A 353 18.99 -4.17 4.68
N HIS A 354 19.34 -3.22 5.55
CA HIS A 354 20.37 -3.43 6.57
C HIS A 354 19.94 -4.48 7.62
N GLU A 355 18.68 -4.48 8.05
CA GLU A 355 18.12 -5.53 8.93
C GLU A 355 18.32 -6.94 8.35
N LEU A 356 18.11 -7.11 7.05
CA LEU A 356 18.34 -8.36 6.35
C LEU A 356 19.82 -8.75 6.29
N ALA A 357 20.73 -7.79 6.15
CA ALA A 357 22.17 -8.03 6.19
C ALA A 357 22.60 -8.52 7.58
N LEU A 358 22.17 -7.83 8.64
CA LEU A 358 22.47 -8.22 10.02
C LEU A 358 21.95 -9.63 10.34
N LEU A 359 20.72 -9.96 9.96
CA LEU A 359 20.15 -11.30 10.17
C LEU A 359 20.94 -12.38 9.41
N ARG A 360 21.23 -12.15 8.12
CA ARG A 360 22.04 -13.08 7.32
C ARG A 360 23.39 -13.34 7.98
N ASP A 361 24.09 -12.29 8.42
CA ASP A 361 25.43 -12.40 9.00
C ASP A 361 25.41 -13.18 10.32
N ALA A 362 24.42 -12.90 11.18
CA ALA A 362 24.24 -13.63 12.42
C ALA A 362 23.89 -15.11 12.18
N LEU A 363 23.03 -15.43 11.21
CA LEU A 363 22.65 -16.81 10.91
C LEU A 363 23.78 -17.63 10.30
N ASN A 364 24.72 -17.00 9.60
CA ASN A 364 25.90 -17.67 9.07
C ASN A 364 27.03 -17.81 10.11
N SER A 365 27.21 -16.81 10.98
CA SER A 365 28.34 -16.76 11.93
C SER A 365 28.02 -17.31 13.32
N GLY A 366 26.74 -17.25 13.73
CA GLY A 366 26.29 -17.48 15.10
C GLY A 366 26.49 -16.29 16.04
N ASP A 367 27.10 -15.19 15.59
CA ASP A 367 27.26 -13.97 16.39
C ASP A 367 26.00 -13.10 16.34
N THR A 368 25.38 -12.90 17.51
CA THR A 368 24.12 -12.16 17.66
C THR A 368 24.31 -10.78 18.29
N ALA A 369 25.54 -10.31 18.52
CA ALA A 369 25.79 -9.04 19.20
C ALA A 369 25.15 -7.85 18.46
N ALA A 370 25.33 -7.78 17.13
CA ALA A 370 24.75 -6.73 16.30
C ALA A 370 23.21 -6.79 16.26
N LEU A 371 22.61 -7.97 16.39
CA LEU A 371 21.15 -8.11 16.48
C LEU A 371 20.61 -7.49 17.77
N ALA A 372 21.28 -7.74 18.90
CA ALA A 372 20.91 -7.18 20.19
C ALA A 372 21.03 -5.64 20.18
N GLU A 373 22.12 -5.10 19.63
CA GLU A 373 22.31 -3.65 19.49
C GLU A 373 21.22 -3.03 18.62
N TRP A 374 20.93 -3.61 17.45
CA TRP A 374 19.89 -3.10 16.57
C TRP A 374 18.50 -3.16 17.21
N SER A 375 18.20 -4.21 17.96
CA SER A 375 16.88 -4.47 18.57
C SER A 375 16.63 -3.65 19.85
N ALA A 376 17.68 -3.15 20.51
CA ALA A 376 17.56 -2.45 21.78
C ALA A 376 16.53 -1.30 21.79
N PRO A 377 16.44 -0.42 20.77
CA PRO A 377 15.43 0.64 20.75
C PRO A 377 13.99 0.13 20.71
N ILE A 378 13.70 -0.91 19.93
CA ILE A 378 12.33 -1.44 19.81
C ILE A 378 11.92 -2.24 21.05
N GLN A 379 12.89 -2.85 21.74
CA GLN A 379 12.66 -3.49 23.03
C GLN A 379 12.41 -2.46 24.14
N ALA A 380 13.22 -1.39 24.19
CA ALA A 380 13.03 -0.29 25.15
C ALA A 380 11.67 0.42 24.96
N ARG A 381 11.20 0.56 23.72
CA ARG A 381 9.88 1.13 23.39
C ARG A 381 8.73 0.48 24.18
N ARG A 382 8.80 -0.82 24.48
CA ARG A 382 7.76 -1.56 25.22
C ARG A 382 7.45 -0.94 26.59
N HIS A 383 8.35 -0.13 27.13
CA HIS A 383 8.21 0.54 28.43
C HIS A 383 8.16 2.07 28.33
N SER A 384 8.09 2.65 27.11
CA SER A 384 8.06 4.10 26.93
C SER A 384 6.71 4.70 27.36
N THR A 385 6.75 5.79 28.12
CA THR A 385 5.56 6.55 28.53
C THR A 385 4.89 7.28 27.37
N ARG A 386 5.54 7.36 26.21
CA ARG A 386 4.94 7.89 24.96
C ARG A 386 4.04 6.86 24.28
N VAL A 387 4.21 5.58 24.63
CA VAL A 387 3.47 4.46 24.05
C VAL A 387 2.23 4.15 24.89
N HIS A 388 2.36 4.22 26.22
CA HIS A 388 1.29 3.84 27.16
C HIS A 388 0.67 5.06 27.83
N ASN A 389 -0.65 5.17 27.77
CA ASN A 389 -1.43 6.21 28.45
C ASN A 389 -2.46 5.57 29.39
N PRO A 390 -2.22 5.56 30.72
CA PRO A 390 -3.11 4.92 31.68
C PRO A 390 -4.57 5.41 31.64
N ALA A 391 -4.80 6.67 31.23
CA ALA A 391 -6.16 7.19 31.09
C ALA A 391 -6.89 6.57 29.89
N VAL A 392 -6.17 6.34 28.77
CA VAL A 392 -6.71 5.66 27.59
C VAL A 392 -6.96 4.18 27.88
N GLU A 393 -6.01 3.50 28.53
CA GLU A 393 -6.16 2.10 28.95
C GLU A 393 -7.41 1.91 29.84
N LYS A 394 -7.57 2.76 30.86
CA LYS A 394 -8.74 2.74 31.75
C LYS A 394 -10.04 2.96 30.97
N ARG A 395 -10.05 3.87 30.00
CA ARG A 395 -11.23 4.17 29.20
C ARG A 395 -11.58 3.03 28.26
N LEU A 396 -10.58 2.38 27.66
CA LEU A 396 -10.74 1.21 26.81
C LEU A 396 -11.33 0.03 27.60
N ALA A 397 -10.85 -0.21 28.82
CA ALA A 397 -11.36 -1.25 29.70
C ALA A 397 -12.82 -1.00 30.17
N ALA A 398 -13.28 0.25 30.14
CA ALA A 398 -14.63 0.63 30.54
C ALA A 398 -15.68 0.50 29.42
N ILE A 399 -15.29 0.11 28.20
CA ILE A 399 -16.24 -0.08 27.09
C ILE A 399 -17.23 -1.20 27.41
N THR A 400 -18.51 -0.90 27.28
CA THR A 400 -19.62 -1.86 27.42
C THR A 400 -20.32 -2.11 26.08
N ALA A 401 -21.14 -3.16 26.00
CA ALA A 401 -21.95 -3.41 24.80
C ALA A 401 -22.94 -2.27 24.49
N GLN A 402 -23.33 -1.48 25.49
CA GLN A 402 -24.25 -0.35 25.29
C GLN A 402 -23.57 0.82 24.55
N ASP A 403 -22.24 0.96 24.65
CA ASP A 403 -21.49 2.06 24.02
C ASP A 403 -21.49 1.99 22.49
N SER A 404 -21.76 0.81 21.91
CA SER A 404 -21.90 0.61 20.46
C SER A 404 -23.35 0.65 19.98
N GLN A 405 -24.31 0.97 20.85
CA GLN A 405 -25.73 1.01 20.54
C GLN A 405 -26.30 2.43 20.66
N ARG A 406 -27.16 2.81 19.71
CA ARG A 406 -27.95 4.04 19.86
C ARG A 406 -29.07 3.83 20.88
N ALA A 407 -29.48 4.90 21.56
CA ALA A 407 -30.57 4.84 22.55
C ALA A 407 -31.93 4.43 21.97
N ASN A 408 -32.16 4.62 20.67
CA ASN A 408 -33.42 4.31 20.00
C ASN A 408 -33.18 3.68 18.62
N VAL A 409 -34.08 2.76 18.23
CA VAL A 409 -34.13 2.10 16.90
C VAL A 409 -34.50 3.08 15.79
N TYR A 410 -34.19 2.73 14.54
CA TYR A 410 -34.29 3.63 13.39
C TYR A 410 -35.67 4.30 13.24
N GLU A 411 -36.75 3.55 13.43
CA GLU A 411 -38.13 4.00 13.25
C GLU A 411 -38.44 5.21 14.15
N VAL A 412 -38.06 5.13 15.44
CA VAL A 412 -38.28 6.18 16.44
C VAL A 412 -37.44 7.43 16.14
N ARG A 413 -36.15 7.25 15.84
CA ARG A 413 -35.25 8.38 15.52
C ARG A 413 -35.60 9.03 14.18
N ALA A 414 -36.08 8.27 13.20
CA ALA A 414 -36.45 8.82 11.89
C ALA A 414 -37.62 9.80 12.02
N GLU A 415 -38.60 9.54 12.89
CA GLU A 415 -39.70 10.48 13.20
C GLU A 415 -39.18 11.78 13.83
N ALA A 416 -38.34 11.68 14.87
CA ALA A 416 -37.74 12.84 15.51
C ALA A 416 -36.87 13.67 14.54
N GLN A 417 -36.10 13.00 13.67
CA GLN A 417 -35.28 13.64 12.64
C GLN A 417 -36.14 14.37 11.59
N ARG A 418 -37.23 13.75 11.11
CA ARG A 418 -38.18 14.40 10.19
C ARG A 418 -38.83 15.63 10.83
N ALA A 419 -39.25 15.54 12.09
CA ALA A 419 -39.84 16.65 12.83
C ALA A 419 -38.85 17.82 13.01
N ARG A 420 -37.58 17.52 13.32
CA ARG A 420 -36.52 18.52 13.51
C ARG A 420 -36.12 19.20 12.19
N PHE A 421 -35.75 18.43 11.18
CA PHE A 421 -35.12 18.97 9.96
C PHE A 421 -36.09 19.34 8.86
N LYS A 422 -37.32 18.79 8.86
CA LYS A 422 -38.37 19.09 7.88
C LYS A 422 -37.89 19.02 6.42
N LEU A 423 -36.99 18.07 6.14
CA LEU A 423 -36.42 17.85 4.81
C LEU A 423 -37.53 17.44 3.81
N PRO A 424 -37.40 17.81 2.52
CA PRO A 424 -38.33 17.37 1.49
C PRO A 424 -38.23 15.85 1.27
N ALA A 425 -39.14 15.29 0.48
CA ALA A 425 -39.15 13.86 0.16
C ALA A 425 -37.86 13.38 -0.53
N TRP A 426 -37.21 14.25 -1.29
CA TRP A 426 -35.98 13.97 -2.03
C TRP A 426 -34.90 14.99 -1.65
N PRO A 427 -34.36 14.91 -0.42
CA PRO A 427 -33.38 15.88 0.05
C PRO A 427 -32.08 15.76 -0.75
N THR A 428 -31.57 16.90 -1.18
CA THR A 428 -30.34 17.04 -1.95
C THR A 428 -29.17 17.44 -1.05
N THR A 429 -28.01 16.83 -1.27
CA THR A 429 -26.79 17.08 -0.50
C THR A 429 -25.57 16.66 -1.31
N THR A 430 -24.38 17.00 -0.83
CA THR A 430 -23.09 16.52 -1.36
C THR A 430 -22.35 15.70 -0.29
N ILE A 431 -21.15 15.23 -0.61
CA ILE A 431 -20.40 14.26 0.20
C ILE A 431 -19.33 14.86 1.13
N GLY A 432 -19.10 16.18 1.09
CA GLY A 432 -18.07 16.83 1.91
C GLY A 432 -17.21 17.80 1.12
N SER A 433 -16.03 17.33 0.68
CA SER A 433 -15.03 18.16 0.00
C SER A 433 -15.50 18.86 -1.29
N PHE A 434 -15.00 20.08 -1.50
CA PHE A 434 -15.09 20.84 -2.74
C PHE A 434 -13.69 21.07 -3.37
N PRO A 435 -13.60 21.58 -4.63
CA PRO A 435 -12.33 21.74 -5.33
C PRO A 435 -11.26 22.46 -4.51
N GLN A 436 -10.15 21.77 -4.29
CA GLN A 436 -9.00 22.25 -3.52
C GLN A 436 -8.11 23.14 -4.40
N THR A 437 -8.45 24.42 -4.49
CA THR A 437 -7.84 25.40 -5.41
C THR A 437 -6.38 25.71 -5.07
N THR A 438 -5.68 26.41 -5.98
CA THR A 438 -4.30 26.85 -5.76
C THR A 438 -4.22 27.79 -4.56
N GLU A 439 -5.20 28.65 -4.36
CA GLU A 439 -5.28 29.60 -3.25
C GLU A 439 -5.39 28.87 -1.91
N ILE A 440 -6.29 27.88 -1.77
CA ILE A 440 -6.41 27.04 -0.56
C ILE A 440 -5.10 26.32 -0.27
N ARG A 441 -4.46 25.74 -1.30
CA ARG A 441 -3.18 25.04 -1.15
C ARG A 441 -2.06 25.98 -0.71
N THR A 442 -2.01 27.19 -1.25
CA THR A 442 -1.03 28.22 -0.88
C THR A 442 -1.24 28.69 0.56
N LEU A 443 -2.48 28.99 0.97
CA LEU A 443 -2.81 29.36 2.35
C LEU A 443 -2.31 28.33 3.37
N ARG A 444 -2.61 27.04 3.13
CA ARG A 444 -2.13 25.95 4.00
C ARG A 444 -0.60 25.81 3.99
N LEU A 445 0.01 25.93 2.81
CA LEU A 445 1.46 25.83 2.68
C LEU A 445 2.17 26.95 3.42
N ASP A 446 1.71 28.19 3.27
CA ASP A 446 2.29 29.36 3.90
C ASP A 446 2.09 29.35 5.42
N PHE A 447 0.93 28.91 5.90
CA PHE A 447 0.72 28.66 7.33
C PHE A 447 1.68 27.59 7.86
N LYS A 448 1.82 26.44 7.18
CA LYS A 448 2.73 25.35 7.57
C LYS A 448 4.21 25.75 7.52
N LYS A 449 4.57 26.76 6.71
CA LYS A 449 5.92 27.35 6.64
C LYS A 449 6.15 28.49 7.64
N GLY A 450 5.11 28.97 8.32
CA GLY A 450 5.18 30.14 9.19
C GLY A 450 5.24 31.48 8.45
N ASN A 451 4.92 31.50 7.15
CA ASN A 451 4.82 32.71 6.33
C ASN A 451 3.49 33.47 6.57
N LEU A 452 2.51 32.79 7.16
CA LEU A 452 1.17 33.31 7.45
C LEU A 452 0.86 33.03 8.93
N ASP A 453 0.36 34.03 9.66
CA ASP A 453 -0.10 33.81 11.03
C ASP A 453 -1.45 33.09 11.09
N ALA A 454 -1.80 32.60 12.29
CA ALA A 454 -3.01 31.82 12.50
C ALA A 454 -4.31 32.60 12.22
N ASN A 455 -4.34 33.90 12.47
CA ASN A 455 -5.55 34.72 12.26
C ASN A 455 -5.82 34.94 10.77
N ASN A 456 -4.77 35.24 10.01
CA ASN A 456 -4.85 35.40 8.56
C ASN A 456 -5.16 34.06 7.87
N TYR A 457 -4.56 32.95 8.32
CA TYR A 457 -4.92 31.61 7.86
C TYR A 457 -6.40 31.31 8.12
N ARG A 458 -6.86 31.52 9.36
CA ARG A 458 -8.25 31.28 9.75
C ARG A 458 -9.23 32.09 8.91
N THR A 459 -8.93 33.36 8.69
CA THR A 459 -9.76 34.26 7.87
C THR A 459 -9.83 33.78 6.42
N GLY A 460 -8.69 33.41 5.82
CA GLY A 460 -8.65 32.94 4.43
C GLY A 460 -9.45 31.64 4.23
N ILE A 461 -9.31 30.67 5.14
CA ILE A 461 -10.09 29.42 5.09
C ILE A 461 -11.58 29.69 5.32
N ALA A 462 -11.94 30.57 6.25
CA ALA A 462 -13.32 30.97 6.51
C ALA A 462 -13.99 31.54 5.25
N GLU A 463 -13.31 32.39 4.47
CA GLU A 463 -13.87 32.92 3.23
C GLU A 463 -14.15 31.82 2.18
N HIS A 464 -13.30 30.80 2.08
CA HIS A 464 -13.57 29.65 1.21
C HIS A 464 -14.75 28.81 1.68
N ILE A 465 -14.91 28.60 2.99
CA ILE A 465 -16.08 27.94 3.57
C ILE A 465 -17.34 28.74 3.28
N LYS A 466 -17.29 30.06 3.46
CA LYS A 466 -18.41 30.95 3.17
C LYS A 466 -18.82 30.90 1.70
N GLN A 467 -17.85 30.92 0.79
CA GLN A 467 -18.11 30.75 -0.64
C GLN A 467 -18.81 29.41 -0.93
N ALA A 468 -18.36 28.32 -0.31
CA ALA A 468 -18.98 27.00 -0.46
C ALA A 468 -20.44 26.98 0.03
N ILE A 469 -20.74 27.61 1.17
CA ILE A 469 -22.11 27.69 1.71
C ILE A 469 -23.01 28.51 0.79
N VAL A 470 -22.58 29.73 0.42
CA VAL A 470 -23.36 30.64 -0.46
C VAL A 470 -23.69 29.98 -1.80
N GLU A 471 -22.73 29.26 -2.39
CA GLU A 471 -22.94 28.58 -3.67
C GLU A 471 -23.95 27.44 -3.55
N GLN A 472 -23.91 26.66 -2.47
CA GLN A 472 -24.88 25.58 -2.25
C GLN A 472 -26.29 26.12 -1.97
N GLU A 473 -26.41 27.23 -1.24
CA GLU A 473 -27.69 27.91 -1.06
C GLU A 473 -28.27 28.40 -2.39
N ARG A 474 -27.43 28.99 -3.24
CA ARG A 474 -27.79 29.42 -4.60
C ARG A 474 -28.26 28.26 -5.47
N LEU A 475 -27.64 27.09 -5.34
CA LEU A 475 -28.04 25.85 -6.01
C LEU A 475 -29.30 25.20 -5.42
N GLY A 476 -29.79 25.69 -4.29
CA GLY A 476 -30.99 25.20 -3.64
C GLY A 476 -30.82 23.88 -2.89
N LEU A 477 -29.59 23.48 -2.52
CA LEU A 477 -29.35 22.21 -1.80
C LEU A 477 -30.00 22.19 -0.40
N ASP A 478 -30.47 21.03 0.07
CA ASP A 478 -31.23 20.91 1.32
C ASP A 478 -30.35 20.73 2.56
N VAL A 479 -29.29 19.92 2.45
CA VAL A 479 -28.31 19.68 3.52
C VAL A 479 -26.92 20.01 3.00
N LEU A 480 -26.26 20.97 3.65
CA LEU A 480 -25.03 21.57 3.16
C LEU A 480 -23.78 20.95 3.79
N VAL A 481 -22.64 21.19 3.17
CA VAL A 481 -21.29 20.87 3.69
C VAL A 481 -20.42 22.12 3.68
N HIS A 482 -19.35 22.16 4.48
CA HIS A 482 -18.45 23.31 4.51
C HIS A 482 -17.32 23.26 3.47
N GLY A 483 -17.20 22.17 2.70
CA GLY A 483 -16.24 22.03 1.61
C GLY A 483 -14.82 21.59 2.01
N GLU A 484 -14.53 21.46 3.31
CA GLU A 484 -13.27 20.92 3.87
C GLU A 484 -12.00 21.65 3.35
N ALA A 485 -12.07 22.98 3.24
CA ALA A 485 -10.94 23.80 2.78
C ALA A 485 -9.73 23.75 3.74
N GLU A 486 -9.97 23.52 5.04
CA GLU A 486 -8.94 23.39 6.06
C GLU A 486 -8.12 22.08 5.94
N ARG A 487 -8.66 21.05 5.27
CA ARG A 487 -8.09 19.69 5.26
C ARG A 487 -7.32 19.40 3.99
N ASN A 488 -6.06 19.02 4.14
CA ASN A 488 -5.24 18.55 3.03
C ASN A 488 -5.52 17.08 2.67
N ASP A 489 -5.76 16.25 3.69
CA ASP A 489 -6.01 14.82 3.60
C ASP A 489 -6.89 14.38 4.78
N MET A 490 -7.81 13.44 4.52
CA MET A 490 -8.82 13.03 5.50
C MET A 490 -8.28 12.20 6.66
N VAL A 491 -7.02 11.75 6.62
CA VAL A 491 -6.37 11.03 7.73
C VAL A 491 -5.22 11.84 8.34
N GLU A 492 -4.40 12.52 7.52
CA GLU A 492 -3.36 13.42 8.07
C GLU A 492 -3.98 14.51 8.96
N TYR A 493 -5.09 15.12 8.54
CA TYR A 493 -5.75 16.18 9.31
C TYR A 493 -6.19 15.71 10.70
N PHE A 494 -6.86 14.57 10.82
CA PHE A 494 -7.27 14.06 12.14
C PHE A 494 -6.07 13.64 12.98
N GLY A 495 -5.10 12.95 12.39
CA GLY A 495 -3.92 12.53 13.12
C GLY A 495 -3.12 13.71 13.69
N GLU A 496 -3.03 14.85 12.99
CA GLU A 496 -2.30 16.04 13.47
C GLU A 496 -2.94 16.62 14.76
N HIS A 497 -4.18 16.24 15.08
CA HIS A 497 -4.92 16.64 16.27
C HIS A 497 -5.14 15.51 17.29
N LEU A 498 -4.56 14.34 17.07
CA LEU A 498 -4.64 13.20 17.99
C LEU A 498 -3.28 12.93 18.63
N ASP A 499 -3.27 12.74 19.95
CA ASP A 499 -2.10 12.19 20.64
C ASP A 499 -1.88 10.74 20.18
N GLY A 500 -0.63 10.27 20.31
CA GLY A 500 -0.25 8.93 19.87
C GLY A 500 0.06 8.82 18.38
N PHE A 501 0.04 9.93 17.63
CA PHE A 501 0.46 10.01 16.22
C PHE A 501 1.76 10.78 16.04
N VAL A 502 2.54 10.43 15.02
CA VAL A 502 3.64 11.23 14.48
C VAL A 502 3.62 11.27 12.96
N PHE A 503 4.33 12.27 12.41
CA PHE A 503 4.31 12.58 10.99
C PHE A 503 5.72 12.67 10.43
N THR A 504 5.87 12.19 9.21
CA THR A 504 7.12 12.25 8.46
C THR A 504 7.14 13.47 7.52
N GLN A 505 8.32 13.83 7.05
CA GLN A 505 8.54 14.82 5.99
C GLN A 505 8.63 14.17 4.61
N ASN A 506 9.33 13.03 4.53
CA ASN A 506 9.69 12.33 3.32
C ASN A 506 9.22 10.85 3.30
N GLY A 507 8.36 10.45 4.24
CA GLY A 507 7.78 9.11 4.36
C GLY A 507 6.74 8.76 3.27
N TRP A 508 7.06 9.01 2.01
CA TRP A 508 6.16 8.79 0.87
C TRP A 508 6.06 7.32 0.47
N VAL A 509 4.84 6.86 0.23
CA VAL A 509 4.53 5.53 -0.32
C VAL A 509 3.63 5.67 -1.54
N GLN A 510 3.87 4.87 -2.58
CA GLN A 510 3.04 4.87 -3.78
C GLN A 510 1.66 4.29 -3.48
N SER A 511 0.59 5.01 -3.82
CA SER A 511 -0.79 4.48 -3.73
C SER A 511 -1.28 4.00 -5.10
N TYR A 512 -1.08 4.78 -6.17
CA TYR A 512 -1.35 4.36 -7.54
C TYR A 512 -0.69 5.32 -8.54
N GLY A 513 -0.28 4.83 -9.71
CA GLY A 513 0.30 5.68 -10.77
C GLY A 513 1.41 6.61 -10.24
N SER A 514 1.31 7.92 -10.47
CA SER A 514 2.24 8.90 -9.89
C SER A 514 1.83 9.41 -8.49
N ARG A 515 0.68 9.01 -7.96
CA ARG A 515 0.17 9.48 -6.66
C ARG A 515 0.81 8.72 -5.51
N CYS A 516 1.47 9.48 -4.65
CA CYS A 516 1.98 8.99 -3.37
C CYS A 516 1.16 9.57 -2.22
N VAL A 517 1.08 8.79 -1.14
CA VAL A 517 0.56 9.21 0.16
C VAL A 517 1.70 9.25 1.16
N LYS A 518 1.49 9.92 2.28
CA LYS A 518 2.44 10.01 3.38
C LYS A 518 1.68 9.63 4.66
N PRO A 519 1.51 8.31 4.92
CA PRO A 519 0.68 7.84 6.02
C PRO A 519 1.19 8.37 7.37
N PRO A 520 0.29 8.79 8.28
CA PRO A 520 0.65 9.02 9.67
C PRO A 520 1.15 7.73 10.32
N ILE A 521 1.87 7.84 11.43
CA ILE A 521 2.35 6.67 12.18
C ILE A 521 1.73 6.70 13.58
N VAL A 522 0.99 5.66 13.94
CA VAL A 522 0.49 5.49 15.32
C VAL A 522 1.65 4.99 16.15
N ILE A 523 2.11 5.74 17.15
CA ILE A 523 3.26 5.35 17.99
C ILE A 523 2.87 4.90 19.40
N GLY A 524 1.73 5.39 19.90
CA GLY A 524 1.26 5.15 21.26
C GLY A 524 -0.26 5.11 21.35
N ASP A 525 -0.76 5.14 22.58
CA ASP A 525 -2.19 5.15 22.85
C ASP A 525 -2.84 6.44 22.37
N VAL A 526 -3.97 6.30 21.66
CA VAL A 526 -4.61 7.43 20.98
C VAL A 526 -5.61 8.15 21.90
N SER A 527 -5.46 9.46 22.02
CA SER A 527 -6.42 10.37 22.67
C SER A 527 -6.64 11.65 21.89
N ARG A 528 -7.78 12.30 22.11
CA ARG A 528 -8.11 13.60 21.53
C ARG A 528 -8.00 14.70 22.61
N PRO A 529 -6.96 15.55 22.60
CA PRO A 529 -6.76 16.57 23.62
C PRO A 529 -7.71 17.79 23.47
N ALA A 530 -8.20 18.07 22.25
CA ALA A 530 -9.07 19.22 21.98
C ALA A 530 -10.01 18.95 20.79
N PRO A 531 -11.12 19.72 20.66
CA PRO A 531 -11.96 19.71 19.47
C PRO A 531 -11.19 19.94 18.18
N ILE A 532 -11.50 19.14 17.16
CA ILE A 532 -10.78 19.13 15.88
C ILE A 532 -11.52 20.00 14.86
N THR A 533 -12.80 19.74 14.67
CA THR A 533 -13.62 20.22 13.54
C THR A 533 -14.72 21.19 13.96
N VAL A 534 -14.99 21.25 15.26
CA VAL A 534 -16.13 21.99 15.84
C VAL A 534 -16.11 23.47 15.48
N GLU A 535 -14.94 24.12 15.47
CA GLU A 535 -14.84 25.55 15.11
C GLU A 535 -15.36 25.81 13.70
N TRP A 536 -14.89 25.03 12.73
CA TRP A 536 -15.28 25.17 11.32
C TRP A 536 -16.75 24.82 11.09
N ALA A 537 -17.23 23.75 11.73
CA ALA A 537 -18.63 23.35 11.65
C ALA A 537 -19.56 24.43 12.21
N LYS A 538 -19.21 25.05 13.35
CA LYS A 538 -19.97 26.16 13.93
C LYS A 538 -19.98 27.39 13.04
N TYR A 539 -18.82 27.75 12.48
CA TYR A 539 -18.73 28.88 11.55
C TYR A 539 -19.60 28.63 10.32
N ALA A 540 -19.48 27.47 9.67
CA ALA A 540 -20.27 27.11 8.50
C ALA A 540 -21.78 27.12 8.79
N GLN A 541 -22.22 26.53 9.92
CA GLN A 541 -23.62 26.55 10.32
C GLN A 541 -24.13 27.96 10.64
N SER A 542 -23.26 28.89 11.10
CA SER A 542 -23.66 30.28 11.37
C SER A 542 -23.98 31.11 10.13
N LEU A 543 -23.62 30.62 8.93
CA LEU A 543 -23.80 31.32 7.66
C LEU A 543 -25.13 31.01 6.97
N THR A 544 -25.91 30.06 7.48
CA THR A 544 -27.13 29.56 6.84
C THR A 544 -28.12 28.99 7.87
N ASP A 545 -29.41 29.07 7.56
CA ASP A 545 -30.47 28.39 8.33
C ASP A 545 -30.63 26.92 7.93
N LYS A 546 -30.02 26.49 6.81
CA LYS A 546 -30.04 25.09 6.39
C LYS A 546 -29.10 24.24 7.26
N PRO A 547 -29.40 22.95 7.49
CA PRO A 547 -28.51 22.09 8.25
C PRO A 547 -27.18 21.88 7.51
N VAL A 548 -26.08 22.09 8.21
CA VAL A 548 -24.71 21.81 7.73
C VAL A 548 -24.20 20.52 8.38
N LYS A 549 -23.55 19.65 7.59
CA LYS A 549 -22.95 18.42 8.11
C LYS A 549 -21.67 18.69 8.90
N GLY A 550 -21.54 18.05 10.06
CA GLY A 550 -20.24 17.75 10.66
C GLY A 550 -19.57 16.60 9.90
N MET A 551 -18.28 16.70 9.59
CA MET A 551 -17.58 15.76 8.71
C MET A 551 -16.41 15.12 9.46
N LEU A 552 -16.44 13.80 9.65
CA LEU A 552 -15.38 13.05 10.33
C LEU A 552 -14.90 11.88 9.48
N THR A 553 -13.63 11.50 9.65
CA THR A 553 -13.13 10.22 9.16
C THR A 553 -13.29 9.17 10.25
N GLY A 554 -13.80 8.00 9.89
CA GLY A 554 -14.04 6.91 10.82
C GLY A 554 -12.75 6.27 11.36
N PRO A 555 -12.85 5.57 12.51
CA PRO A 555 -11.69 5.02 13.20
C PRO A 555 -10.95 3.93 12.40
N VAL A 556 -11.66 3.12 11.61
CA VAL A 556 -11.06 2.06 10.80
C VAL A 556 -10.28 2.65 9.63
N THR A 557 -10.76 3.74 9.02
CA THR A 557 -10.05 4.43 7.94
C THR A 557 -8.81 5.16 8.46
N ILE A 558 -8.91 5.88 9.59
CA ILE A 558 -7.72 6.48 10.23
C ILE A 558 -6.67 5.39 10.51
N LEU A 559 -7.09 4.22 11.01
CA LEU A 559 -6.19 3.09 11.24
C LEU A 559 -5.59 2.52 9.93
N CYS A 560 -6.42 2.22 8.93
CA CYS A 560 -5.96 1.52 7.72
C CYS A 560 -5.06 2.37 6.84
N TRP A 561 -5.23 3.69 6.86
CA TRP A 561 -4.41 4.63 6.09
C TRP A 561 -3.29 5.29 6.93
N SER A 562 -3.03 4.74 8.12
CA SER A 562 -1.85 5.02 8.92
C SER A 562 -0.95 3.78 8.97
N PHE A 563 0.32 3.95 9.34
CA PHE A 563 1.16 2.85 9.77
C PHE A 563 0.77 2.48 11.22
N PRO A 564 0.17 1.29 11.44
CA PRO A 564 -0.32 0.91 12.76
C PRO A 564 0.83 0.40 13.63
N ARG A 565 0.67 0.51 14.95
CA ARG A 565 1.48 -0.20 15.94
C ARG A 565 1.44 -1.71 15.73
N GLU A 566 2.57 -2.38 15.98
CA GLU A 566 2.69 -3.85 15.90
C GLU A 566 2.62 -4.55 17.27
N ASP A 567 2.71 -3.78 18.37
CA ASP A 567 2.69 -4.29 19.75
C ASP A 567 1.29 -4.49 20.33
N VAL A 568 0.24 -4.01 19.65
CA VAL A 568 -1.17 -4.16 20.04
C VAL A 568 -2.03 -4.55 18.84
N SER A 569 -3.20 -5.12 19.10
CA SER A 569 -4.11 -5.50 18.02
C SER A 569 -4.67 -4.29 17.28
N ARG A 570 -4.98 -4.48 15.99
CA ARG A 570 -5.70 -3.49 15.17
C ARG A 570 -7.04 -3.09 15.81
N GLU A 571 -7.72 -4.04 16.45
CA GLU A 571 -8.98 -3.79 17.18
C GLU A 571 -8.77 -2.81 18.34
N THR A 572 -7.71 -2.98 19.13
CA THR A 572 -7.36 -2.07 20.22
C THR A 572 -7.14 -0.65 19.71
N ILE A 573 -6.33 -0.49 18.65
CA ILE A 573 -6.06 0.83 18.05
C ILE A 573 -7.35 1.46 17.52
N ALA A 574 -8.18 0.69 16.80
CA ALA A 574 -9.46 1.17 16.26
C ALA A 574 -10.40 1.65 17.38
N LYS A 575 -10.46 0.92 18.51
CA LYS A 575 -11.28 1.32 19.68
C LYS A 575 -10.75 2.59 20.34
N GLN A 576 -9.43 2.76 20.45
CA GLN A 576 -8.84 4.01 20.98
C GLN A 576 -9.21 5.20 20.08
N ILE A 577 -9.05 5.08 18.76
CA ILE A 577 -9.46 6.13 17.81
C ILE A 577 -10.97 6.38 17.90
N ALA A 578 -11.79 5.33 18.01
CA ALA A 578 -13.25 5.46 18.13
C ALA A 578 -13.68 6.22 19.39
N LEU A 579 -13.00 6.00 20.52
CA LEU A 579 -13.23 6.77 21.75
C LEU A 579 -12.85 8.24 21.57
N ALA A 580 -11.74 8.51 20.88
CA ALA A 580 -11.31 9.87 20.57
C ALA A 580 -12.34 10.60 19.68
N LEU A 581 -12.83 9.92 18.63
CA LEU A 581 -13.85 10.45 17.72
C LEU A 581 -15.24 10.55 18.37
N ARG A 582 -15.56 9.69 19.34
CA ARG A 582 -16.81 9.80 20.11
C ARG A 582 -16.90 11.14 20.83
N ASP A 583 -15.78 11.63 21.37
CA ASP A 583 -15.73 12.94 22.02
C ASP A 583 -15.94 14.07 21.00
N GLU A 584 -15.37 13.95 19.81
CA GLU A 584 -15.59 14.91 18.72
C GLU A 584 -17.04 14.94 18.25
N VAL A 585 -17.69 13.78 18.12
CA VAL A 585 -19.12 13.68 17.80
C VAL A 585 -19.98 14.34 18.88
N ALA A 586 -19.66 14.12 20.16
CA ALA A 586 -20.38 14.73 21.28
C ALA A 586 -20.22 16.26 21.27
N ASP A 587 -19.02 16.77 21.00
CA ASP A 587 -18.79 18.21 20.93
C ASP A 587 -19.47 18.87 19.72
N LEU A 588 -19.52 18.19 18.57
CA LEU A 588 -20.30 18.65 17.40
C LEU A 588 -21.79 18.72 17.71
N GLU A 589 -22.35 17.69 18.38
CA GLU A 589 -23.75 17.70 18.81
C GLU A 589 -24.02 18.84 19.80
N ALA A 590 -23.16 19.02 20.80
CA ALA A 590 -23.26 20.11 21.79
C ALA A 590 -23.14 21.50 21.15
N ALA A 591 -22.42 21.61 20.04
CA ALA A 591 -22.31 22.82 19.24
C ALA A 591 -23.54 23.10 18.34
N GLY A 592 -24.54 22.23 18.35
CA GLY A 592 -25.78 22.37 17.57
C GLY A 592 -25.76 21.69 16.21
N ILE A 593 -24.67 21.01 15.84
CA ILE A 593 -24.53 20.31 14.56
C ILE A 593 -25.35 19.01 14.61
N GLY A 594 -26.51 19.04 13.94
CA GLY A 594 -27.51 17.96 14.03
C GLY A 594 -27.32 16.81 13.04
N ILE A 595 -26.50 16.98 12.00
CA ILE A 595 -26.21 15.97 11.00
C ILE A 595 -24.70 15.77 10.98
N ILE A 596 -24.23 14.55 11.23
CA ILE A 596 -22.80 14.22 11.27
C ILE A 596 -22.57 13.02 10.34
N GLN A 597 -21.61 13.18 9.43
CA GLN A 597 -21.15 12.15 8.50
C GLN A 597 -19.80 11.62 9.00
N ILE A 598 -19.67 10.29 9.06
CA ILE A 598 -18.45 9.59 9.45
C ILE A 598 -18.08 8.66 8.29
N ASP A 599 -17.00 8.98 7.59
CA ASP A 599 -16.61 8.29 6.36
C ASP A 599 -15.67 7.11 6.65
N GLU A 600 -16.03 5.93 6.14
CA GLU A 600 -15.26 4.68 6.30
C GLU A 600 -14.88 4.02 4.96
N PRO A 601 -14.19 4.72 4.03
CA PRO A 601 -13.82 4.16 2.73
C PRO A 601 -12.86 2.96 2.84
N ALA A 602 -12.09 2.83 3.92
CA ALA A 602 -11.15 1.72 4.11
C ALA A 602 -11.79 0.48 4.78
N LEU A 603 -13.10 0.48 5.08
CA LEU A 603 -13.73 -0.65 5.77
C LEU A 603 -13.56 -1.97 5.02
N ARG A 604 -13.72 -1.95 3.69
CA ARG A 604 -13.52 -3.13 2.83
C ARG A 604 -12.04 -3.46 2.64
N GLU A 605 -11.16 -2.46 2.68
CA GLU A 605 -9.71 -2.60 2.51
C GLU A 605 -9.09 -3.37 3.69
N GLY A 606 -9.54 -3.08 4.91
CA GLY A 606 -9.03 -3.71 6.13
C GLY A 606 -9.53 -5.13 6.40
N LEU A 607 -10.33 -5.73 5.51
CA LEU A 607 -10.79 -7.10 5.69
C LEU A 607 -9.61 -8.09 5.62
N PRO A 608 -9.61 -9.14 6.48
CA PRO A 608 -8.74 -10.29 6.29
C PRO A 608 -8.85 -10.86 4.87
N LEU A 609 -7.76 -11.45 4.38
CA LEU A 609 -7.72 -12.08 3.05
C LEU A 609 -8.39 -13.45 3.01
N ARG A 610 -8.66 -14.02 4.19
CA ARG A 610 -9.44 -15.23 4.43
C ARG A 610 -10.51 -14.95 5.47
#